data_AF-A0A3Q7GKW1-F1
#
_entry.id   AF-A0A3Q7GKW1-F1
#
_cell.length_a   1.000
_cell.length_b   1.000
_cell.length_c   1.000
_cell.angle_alpha   90.00
_cell.angle_beta   90.00
_cell.angle_gamma   90.00
#
_symmetry.space_group_name_H-M   'P 1'
#
loop_
_entity.id
_entity.type
_entity.pdbx_description
1 polymer ?
#
loop_
_entity_poly.entity_id
_entity_poly.type
_entity_poly.pdbx_seq_one_letter_code
_entity_poly.pdbx_strand_id
1 'polypeptide(L)'
;MMAITLIYLFVFFHVCFFFVSSSLSDFSILDYNFDSDPFKADYSPPSPPPPSPPPHPPSLTCHELQGIGSLNTTCQLNYNLNFTRDVYLEGTGNLFILQGVLLSCHVPSCSLTINITGSLELKANAKILAGSVYIVAGNASFISGSVINVTGLAGDPPEQSTGTPKEYQGGGGGHGGRGASCVMDNKKLPEDVWGGDTYSWKSLEQPFSYGSKGQSTNKEDNYGGNGGGKIWLDVKDIFDACGTLLADGGDAGIKGGGGSGGSIYIKSKKMIGGGKISASGGNGFAGGGGGRVSVEVFSRHDDSEFFVHERCRSHAYLQEDQL
;
A
#
# COMPACT_ATOMS: atom_id res chain seq x y z
N MET A 1 7.81 85.45 -9.42
CA MET A 1 9.28 85.56 -9.35
C MET A 1 9.71 85.16 -7.95
N MET A 2 10.19 83.93 -7.81
CA MET A 2 11.09 83.38 -6.76
C MET A 2 10.95 81.87 -6.83
N ALA A 3 11.85 81.28 -7.62
CA ALA A 3 12.03 79.84 -7.71
C ALA A 3 12.65 79.36 -6.39
N ILE A 4 11.98 78.43 -5.72
CA ILE A 4 12.54 77.73 -4.56
C ILE A 4 13.16 76.44 -5.08
N THR A 5 14.48 76.46 -5.18
CA THR A 5 15.33 75.36 -5.61
C THR A 5 15.37 74.30 -4.50
N LEU A 6 14.61 73.21 -4.66
CA LEU A 6 14.72 72.02 -3.79
C LEU A 6 15.88 71.15 -4.26
N ILE A 7 16.95 71.11 -3.46
CA ILE A 7 18.10 70.24 -3.63
C ILE A 7 17.68 68.83 -3.19
N TYR A 8 17.53 67.91 -4.15
CA TYR A 8 17.37 66.48 -3.85
C TYR A 8 18.74 65.85 -3.59
N LEU A 9 18.94 65.36 -2.36
CA LEU A 9 20.09 64.57 -1.96
C LEU A 9 19.95 63.16 -2.56
N PHE A 10 20.66 62.86 -3.65
CA PHE A 10 20.72 61.52 -4.25
C PHE A 10 21.62 60.63 -3.38
N VAL A 11 21.01 59.77 -2.55
CA VAL A 11 21.73 58.69 -1.85
C VAL A 11 21.92 57.54 -2.84
N PHE A 12 23.15 57.37 -3.34
CA PHE A 12 23.56 56.18 -4.08
C PHE A 12 23.56 54.96 -3.13
N PHE A 13 22.50 54.15 -3.16
CA PHE A 13 22.57 52.79 -2.61
C PHE A 13 23.35 51.92 -3.60
N HIS A 14 24.64 51.69 -3.32
CA HIS A 14 25.38 50.59 -3.92
C HIS A 14 24.80 49.28 -3.39
N VAL A 15 23.95 48.62 -4.17
CA VAL A 15 23.60 47.22 -3.95
C VAL A 15 24.79 46.39 -4.43
N CYS A 16 25.72 46.11 -3.51
CA CYS A 16 26.73 45.08 -3.74
C CYS A 16 26.01 43.72 -3.84
N PHE A 17 25.93 43.19 -5.06
CA PHE A 17 25.63 41.78 -5.28
C PHE A 17 26.79 40.94 -4.71
N PHE A 18 26.65 40.48 -3.48
CA PHE A 18 27.48 39.39 -2.97
C PHE A 18 26.97 38.08 -3.58
N PHE A 19 27.64 37.62 -4.63
CA PHE A 19 27.55 36.23 -5.05
C PHE A 19 28.21 35.36 -3.98
N VAL A 20 27.42 34.79 -3.08
CA VAL A 20 27.91 33.72 -2.19
C VAL A 20 27.99 32.44 -3.02
N SER A 21 29.20 32.12 -3.46
CA SER A 21 29.51 30.82 -4.07
C SER A 21 29.86 29.86 -2.94
N SER A 22 28.94 28.98 -2.56
CA SER A 22 29.23 27.90 -1.60
C SER A 22 29.96 26.76 -2.32
N SER A 23 31.22 26.53 -2.00
CA SER A 23 31.97 25.35 -2.44
C SER A 23 31.61 24.13 -1.60
N LEU A 24 31.68 22.94 -2.21
CA LEU A 24 31.33 21.64 -1.64
C LEU A 24 32.27 21.14 -0.52
N SER A 25 32.94 22.05 0.20
CA SER A 25 34.01 21.74 1.16
C SER A 25 33.68 22.14 2.61
N ASP A 26 32.50 22.71 2.89
CA ASP A 26 32.10 23.15 4.24
C ASP A 26 31.22 22.15 5.01
N PHE A 27 31.08 20.90 4.53
CA PHE A 27 30.58 19.78 5.33
C PHE A 27 31.74 18.94 5.87
N SER A 28 32.49 19.49 6.83
CA SER A 28 33.38 18.68 7.68
C SER A 28 32.60 18.24 8.92
N ILE A 29 32.11 17.01 8.89
CA ILE A 29 31.75 16.27 10.10
C ILE A 29 33.06 16.10 10.88
N LEU A 30 33.15 16.76 12.02
CA LEU A 30 34.21 16.50 12.98
C LEU A 30 34.04 15.06 13.48
N ASP A 31 34.98 14.19 13.07
CA ASP A 31 35.25 12.91 13.73
C ASP A 31 35.61 13.17 15.18
N TYR A 32 34.61 13.09 16.07
CA TYR A 32 34.84 13.05 17.50
C TYR A 32 35.32 11.65 17.86
N ASN A 33 36.65 11.50 17.86
CA ASN A 33 37.37 10.32 18.25
C ASN A 33 37.10 10.02 19.75
N PHE A 34 36.15 9.13 20.05
CA PHE A 34 35.90 8.63 21.40
C PHE A 34 36.63 7.29 21.57
N ASP A 35 37.96 7.36 21.68
CA ASP A 35 38.80 6.20 21.91
C ASP A 35 39.62 6.41 23.19
N SER A 36 38.97 6.31 24.35
CA SER A 36 39.60 5.98 25.63
C SER A 36 38.58 5.73 26.75
N ASP A 37 37.83 4.61 26.69
CA ASP A 37 37.31 3.96 27.91
C ASP A 37 37.18 2.44 27.68
N PRO A 38 38.06 1.59 28.25
CA PRO A 38 38.09 0.16 27.96
C PRO A 38 37.03 -0.70 28.70
N PHE A 39 35.97 -0.11 29.28
CA PHE A 39 34.98 -0.84 30.07
C PHE A 39 33.49 -0.61 29.73
N LYS A 40 33.16 -0.30 28.48
CA LYS A 40 31.80 -0.48 27.95
C LYS A 40 31.81 -1.18 26.59
N ALA A 41 31.88 -2.50 26.62
CA ALA A 41 31.36 -3.27 25.50
C ALA A 41 29.84 -3.06 25.49
N ASP A 42 29.35 -2.26 24.55
CA ASP A 42 27.93 -2.17 24.20
C ASP A 42 27.50 -3.51 23.60
N TYR A 43 27.37 -4.52 24.45
CA TYR A 43 26.74 -5.77 24.08
C TYR A 43 25.23 -5.51 24.01
N SER A 44 24.77 -5.02 22.85
CA SER A 44 23.36 -5.13 22.48
C SER A 44 23.09 -6.62 22.24
N PRO A 45 22.28 -7.31 23.08
CA PRO A 45 21.96 -8.70 22.82
C PRO A 45 21.34 -8.82 21.42
N PRO A 46 21.58 -9.93 20.70
CA PRO A 46 20.95 -10.19 19.42
C PRO A 46 19.45 -9.96 19.54
N SER A 47 18.86 -9.24 18.59
CA SER A 47 17.40 -9.07 18.55
C SER A 47 16.77 -10.47 18.65
N PRO A 48 15.80 -10.67 19.54
CA PRO A 48 15.14 -11.97 19.65
C PRO A 48 14.64 -12.38 18.26
N PRO A 49 14.74 -13.67 17.90
CA PRO A 49 14.25 -14.14 16.62
C PRO A 49 12.80 -13.68 16.45
N PRO A 50 12.43 -13.19 15.26
CA PRO A 50 11.07 -12.72 15.02
C PRO A 50 10.08 -13.81 15.46
N PRO A 51 8.98 -13.44 16.13
CA PRO A 51 8.01 -14.42 16.58
C PRO A 51 7.56 -15.26 15.38
N SER A 52 7.50 -16.58 15.58
CA SER A 52 7.06 -17.51 14.54
C SER A 52 5.69 -17.05 14.01
N PRO A 53 5.47 -17.04 12.68
CA PRO A 53 4.18 -16.71 12.11
C PRO A 53 3.06 -17.52 12.77
N PRO A 54 1.85 -16.96 12.95
CA PRO A 54 0.72 -17.72 13.44
C PRO A 54 0.51 -18.98 12.59
N PRO A 55 0.20 -20.14 13.19
CA PRO A 55 -0.02 -21.37 12.45
C PRO A 55 -1.21 -21.19 11.49
N HIS A 56 -1.05 -21.62 10.25
CA HIS A 56 -2.11 -21.59 9.25
C HIS A 56 -3.25 -22.55 9.63
N PRO A 57 -4.51 -22.26 9.22
CA PRO A 57 -5.58 -23.24 9.31
C PRO A 57 -5.25 -24.49 8.48
N PRO A 58 -5.88 -25.65 8.76
CA PRO A 58 -5.67 -26.85 7.96
C PRO A 58 -6.00 -26.57 6.49
N SER A 59 -5.18 -27.12 5.59
CA SER A 59 -5.36 -26.91 4.16
C SER A 59 -6.64 -27.57 3.66
N LEU A 60 -7.42 -26.85 2.85
CA LEU A 60 -8.58 -27.44 2.17
C LEU A 60 -8.13 -28.26 0.97
N THR A 61 -8.81 -29.36 0.73
CA THR A 61 -8.61 -30.22 -0.44
C THR A 61 -9.39 -29.71 -1.66
N CYS A 62 -8.97 -30.10 -2.86
CA CYS A 62 -9.71 -29.78 -4.09
C CYS A 62 -11.17 -30.26 -4.05
N HIS A 63 -11.42 -31.41 -3.41
CA HIS A 63 -12.77 -31.94 -3.25
C HIS A 63 -13.63 -31.05 -2.34
N GLU A 64 -13.08 -30.51 -1.25
CA GLU A 64 -13.81 -29.58 -0.36
C GLU A 64 -14.12 -28.25 -1.07
N LEU A 65 -13.32 -27.88 -2.07
CA LEU A 65 -13.58 -26.74 -2.96
C LEU A 65 -14.57 -27.07 -4.09
N GLN A 66 -15.18 -28.25 -4.11
CA GLN A 66 -16.02 -28.74 -5.20
C GLN A 66 -15.31 -28.71 -6.58
N GLY A 67 -13.98 -28.76 -6.55
CA GLY A 67 -13.14 -28.76 -7.73
C GLY A 67 -12.95 -30.17 -8.32
N ILE A 68 -12.45 -30.20 -9.55
CA ILE A 68 -12.13 -31.44 -10.26
C ILE A 68 -10.62 -31.69 -10.15
N GLY A 69 -10.25 -32.87 -9.65
CA GLY A 69 -8.86 -33.30 -9.51
C GLY A 69 -8.29 -33.13 -8.10
N SER A 70 -7.03 -32.71 -7.99
CA SER A 70 -6.32 -32.60 -6.72
C SER A 70 -5.29 -31.47 -6.77
N LEU A 71 -5.05 -30.81 -5.63
CA LEU A 71 -4.04 -29.75 -5.51
C LEU A 71 -2.60 -30.25 -5.73
N ASN A 72 -2.36 -31.56 -5.61
CA ASN A 72 -1.04 -32.17 -5.90
C ASN A 72 -0.81 -32.49 -7.38
N THR A 73 -1.87 -32.50 -8.19
CA THR A 73 -1.78 -32.73 -9.63
C THR A 73 -2.31 -31.52 -10.38
N THR A 74 -3.63 -31.42 -10.54
CA THR A 74 -4.31 -30.24 -11.06
C THR A 74 -5.70 -30.19 -10.44
N CYS A 75 -6.00 -29.07 -9.80
CA CYS A 75 -7.32 -28.76 -9.26
C CYS A 75 -7.97 -27.69 -10.14
N GLN A 76 -9.13 -27.99 -10.71
CA GLN A 76 -9.91 -27.05 -11.49
C GLN A 76 -11.15 -26.63 -10.72
N LEU A 77 -11.30 -25.34 -10.46
CA LEU A 77 -12.49 -24.79 -9.83
C LEU A 77 -13.42 -24.23 -10.90
N ASN A 78 -14.65 -24.72 -10.93
CA ASN A 78 -15.72 -24.32 -11.85
C ASN A 78 -16.98 -23.83 -11.13
N TYR A 79 -16.93 -23.70 -9.80
CA TYR A 79 -18.03 -23.25 -8.96
C TYR A 79 -17.60 -22.08 -8.07
N ASN A 80 -18.55 -21.19 -7.77
CA ASN A 80 -18.33 -20.08 -6.86
C ASN A 80 -18.26 -20.59 -5.41
N LEU A 81 -17.30 -20.07 -4.64
CA LEU A 81 -17.10 -20.41 -3.25
C LEU A 81 -17.21 -19.15 -2.39
N ASN A 82 -17.95 -19.25 -1.29
CA ASN A 82 -18.10 -18.19 -0.31
C ASN A 82 -17.65 -18.71 1.05
N PHE A 83 -16.63 -18.08 1.61
CA PHE A 83 -15.99 -18.45 2.85
C PHE A 83 -16.38 -17.46 3.96
N THR A 84 -16.45 -17.95 5.17
CA THR A 84 -16.74 -17.17 6.39
C THR A 84 -15.55 -17.09 7.34
N ARG A 85 -14.45 -17.77 7.00
CA ARG A 85 -13.23 -17.91 7.80
C ARG A 85 -12.02 -17.93 6.87
N ASP A 86 -10.85 -17.79 7.47
CA ASP A 86 -9.58 -17.91 6.75
C ASP A 86 -9.45 -19.26 6.06
N VAL A 87 -8.89 -19.21 4.86
CA VAL A 87 -8.70 -20.34 3.96
C VAL A 87 -7.23 -20.49 3.65
N TYR A 88 -6.75 -21.73 3.76
CA TYR A 88 -5.41 -22.11 3.35
C TYR A 88 -5.52 -23.24 2.31
N LEU A 89 -4.87 -23.06 1.17
CA LEU A 89 -4.76 -24.06 0.11
C LEU A 89 -3.29 -24.38 -0.08
N GLU A 90 -2.95 -25.67 -0.05
CA GLU A 90 -1.59 -26.14 -0.27
C GLU A 90 -1.57 -27.31 -1.24
N GLY A 91 -0.59 -27.34 -2.14
CA GLY A 91 -0.39 -28.48 -3.03
C GLY A 91 0.83 -28.36 -3.94
N THR A 92 1.29 -29.51 -4.43
CA THR A 92 2.47 -29.58 -5.31
C THR A 92 2.16 -29.39 -6.81
N GLY A 93 0.87 -29.36 -7.17
CA GLY A 93 0.39 -29.38 -8.54
C GLY A 93 -0.01 -27.99 -9.05
N ASN A 94 -1.13 -27.93 -9.76
CA ASN A 94 -1.68 -26.70 -10.32
C ASN A 94 -3.06 -26.35 -9.72
N LEU A 95 -3.39 -25.07 -9.67
CA LEU A 95 -4.72 -24.57 -9.32
C LEU A 95 -5.24 -23.67 -10.43
N PHE A 96 -6.32 -24.09 -11.08
CA PHE A 96 -6.95 -23.31 -12.16
C PHE A 96 -8.33 -22.86 -11.73
N ILE A 97 -8.50 -21.54 -11.62
CA ILE A 97 -9.78 -20.91 -11.33
C ILE A 97 -10.38 -20.53 -12.68
N LEU A 98 -11.38 -21.31 -13.09
CA LEU A 98 -11.97 -21.20 -14.42
C LEU A 98 -12.76 -19.90 -14.59
N GLN A 99 -13.17 -19.64 -15.83
CA GLN A 99 -13.83 -18.40 -16.23
C GLN A 99 -15.07 -18.12 -15.38
N GLY A 100 -15.16 -16.90 -14.85
CA GLY A 100 -16.32 -16.42 -14.09
C GLY A 100 -16.43 -16.95 -12.66
N VAL A 101 -15.50 -17.78 -12.20
CA VAL A 101 -15.51 -18.31 -10.83
C VAL A 101 -15.14 -17.23 -9.83
N LEU A 102 -15.93 -17.11 -8.77
CA LEU A 102 -15.72 -16.22 -7.64
C LEU A 102 -15.31 -17.02 -6.40
N LEU A 103 -14.13 -16.74 -5.87
CA LEU A 103 -13.72 -17.10 -4.51
C LEU A 103 -13.89 -15.86 -3.63
N SER A 104 -14.79 -15.91 -2.65
CA SER A 104 -15.13 -14.74 -1.84
C SER A 104 -15.04 -15.03 -0.35
N CYS A 105 -14.49 -14.09 0.40
CA CYS A 105 -14.60 -13.99 1.84
C CYS A 105 -14.87 -12.53 2.20
N HIS A 106 -16.13 -12.23 2.54
CA HIS A 106 -16.58 -10.85 2.73
C HIS A 106 -16.23 -10.29 4.11
N VAL A 107 -15.72 -11.12 5.02
CA VAL A 107 -15.35 -10.69 6.37
C VAL A 107 -14.09 -9.80 6.25
N PRO A 108 -14.11 -8.55 6.75
CA PRO A 108 -12.91 -7.73 6.81
C PRO A 108 -11.79 -8.49 7.52
N SER A 109 -10.56 -8.32 7.05
CA SER A 109 -9.38 -9.08 7.51
C SER A 109 -9.34 -10.58 7.18
N CYS A 110 -10.35 -11.16 6.52
CA CYS A 110 -10.31 -12.58 6.14
C CYS A 110 -9.18 -12.88 5.18
N SER A 111 -8.41 -13.93 5.47
CA SER A 111 -7.22 -14.33 4.71
C SER A 111 -7.50 -15.50 3.79
N LEU A 112 -7.20 -15.33 2.50
CA LEU A 112 -7.10 -16.42 1.52
C LEU A 112 -5.62 -16.62 1.17
N THR A 113 -5.08 -17.74 1.61
CA THR A 113 -3.69 -18.12 1.39
C THR A 113 -3.62 -19.30 0.42
N ILE A 114 -2.86 -19.16 -0.67
CA ILE A 114 -2.67 -20.16 -1.71
C ILE A 114 -1.17 -20.44 -1.83
N ASN A 115 -0.77 -21.68 -1.59
CA ASN A 115 0.63 -22.12 -1.68
C ASN A 115 0.72 -23.32 -2.64
N ILE A 116 1.10 -23.05 -3.88
CA ILE A 116 1.09 -24.05 -4.97
C ILE A 116 2.45 -24.07 -5.65
N THR A 117 3.14 -25.21 -5.68
CA THR A 117 4.48 -25.24 -6.31
C THR A 117 4.44 -25.19 -7.83
N GLY A 118 3.34 -25.60 -8.46
CA GLY A 118 3.13 -25.51 -9.91
C GLY A 118 2.52 -24.18 -10.33
N SER A 119 1.49 -24.23 -11.19
CA SER A 119 0.91 -23.04 -11.82
C SER A 119 -0.43 -22.66 -11.21
N LEU A 120 -0.58 -21.38 -10.88
CA LEU A 120 -1.86 -20.75 -10.55
C LEU A 120 -2.39 -19.98 -11.76
N GLU A 121 -3.61 -20.29 -12.20
CA GLU A 121 -4.23 -19.55 -13.30
C GLU A 121 -5.59 -18.97 -12.89
N LEU A 122 -5.75 -17.67 -13.11
CA LEU A 122 -7.05 -16.99 -13.07
C LEU A 122 -7.50 -16.75 -14.50
N LYS A 123 -8.51 -17.50 -14.95
CA LYS A 123 -9.10 -17.28 -16.28
C LYS A 123 -9.91 -15.98 -16.31
N ALA A 124 -10.26 -15.54 -17.52
CA ALA A 124 -10.99 -14.29 -17.70
C ALA A 124 -12.28 -14.24 -16.86
N ASN A 125 -12.54 -13.11 -16.23
CA ASN A 125 -13.66 -12.87 -15.29
C ASN A 125 -13.64 -13.72 -14.00
N ALA A 126 -12.59 -14.50 -13.74
CA ALA A 126 -12.38 -15.12 -12.42
C ALA A 126 -12.07 -14.03 -11.38
N LYS A 127 -12.57 -14.21 -10.16
CA LYS A 127 -12.47 -13.21 -9.09
C LYS A 127 -12.05 -13.85 -7.78
N ILE A 128 -11.10 -13.22 -7.10
CA ILE A 128 -10.77 -13.47 -5.70
C ILE A 128 -11.14 -12.22 -4.91
N LEU A 129 -11.96 -12.36 -3.88
CA LEU A 129 -12.36 -11.29 -2.98
C LEU A 129 -12.09 -11.71 -1.54
N ALA A 130 -11.24 -10.97 -0.83
CA ALA A 130 -10.89 -11.23 0.57
C ALA A 130 -10.30 -9.97 1.23
N GLY A 131 -10.09 -9.97 2.54
CA GLY A 131 -9.36 -8.89 3.22
C GLY A 131 -7.84 -8.99 3.01
N SER A 132 -7.31 -10.21 3.01
CA SER A 132 -5.91 -10.52 2.68
C SER A 132 -5.84 -11.65 1.67
N VAL A 133 -4.99 -11.47 0.67
CA VAL A 133 -4.68 -12.51 -0.32
C VAL A 133 -3.16 -12.72 -0.32
N TYR A 134 -2.74 -13.93 -0.01
CA TYR A 134 -1.34 -14.34 0.00
C TYR A 134 -1.14 -15.51 -0.94
N ILE A 135 -0.34 -15.34 -1.98
CA ILE A 135 -0.15 -16.34 -3.04
C ILE A 135 1.35 -16.61 -3.17
N VAL A 136 1.70 -17.89 -3.05
CA VAL A 136 3.01 -18.43 -3.43
C VAL A 136 2.76 -19.41 -4.57
N ALA A 137 3.42 -19.16 -5.70
CA ALA A 137 3.25 -19.97 -6.91
C ALA A 137 4.58 -20.26 -7.61
N GLY A 138 4.69 -21.38 -8.32
CA GLY A 138 5.79 -21.60 -9.27
C GLY A 138 5.67 -20.64 -10.45
N ASN A 139 4.51 -20.65 -11.11
CA ASN A 139 4.10 -19.68 -12.13
C ASN A 139 2.70 -19.16 -11.82
N ALA A 140 2.42 -17.92 -12.21
CA ALA A 140 1.09 -17.34 -12.10
C ALA A 140 0.68 -16.68 -13.42
N SER A 141 -0.53 -16.96 -13.90
CA SER A 141 -1.10 -16.26 -15.06
C SER A 141 -2.50 -15.75 -14.74
N PHE A 142 -2.62 -14.42 -14.72
CA PHE A 142 -3.88 -13.73 -14.50
C PHE A 142 -4.32 -13.15 -15.83
N ILE A 143 -5.30 -13.80 -16.46
CA ILE A 143 -5.78 -13.41 -17.78
C ILE A 143 -6.56 -12.10 -17.68
N SER A 144 -6.57 -11.31 -18.75
CA SER A 144 -7.37 -10.08 -18.84
C SER A 144 -8.82 -10.29 -18.39
N GLY A 145 -9.32 -9.37 -17.56
CA GLY A 145 -10.63 -9.44 -16.89
C GLY A 145 -10.66 -10.28 -15.61
N SER A 146 -9.59 -11.00 -15.25
CA SER A 146 -9.48 -11.60 -13.91
C SER A 146 -9.16 -10.54 -12.86
N VAL A 147 -9.65 -10.72 -11.64
CA VAL A 147 -9.53 -9.72 -10.57
C VAL A 147 -9.17 -10.35 -9.23
N ILE A 148 -8.17 -9.81 -8.55
CA ILE A 148 -7.98 -9.98 -7.10
C ILE A 148 -8.37 -8.65 -6.44
N ASN A 149 -9.41 -8.67 -5.62
CA ASN A 149 -9.99 -7.48 -5.02
C ASN A 149 -10.02 -7.57 -3.49
N VAL A 150 -9.26 -6.69 -2.85
CA VAL A 150 -9.22 -6.51 -1.40
C VAL A 150 -9.66 -5.09 -0.99
N THR A 151 -10.37 -4.39 -1.88
CA THR A 151 -10.81 -3.00 -1.70
C THR A 151 -11.75 -2.83 -0.51
N GLY A 152 -11.44 -1.93 0.41
CA GLY A 152 -12.30 -1.63 1.57
C GLY A 152 -12.49 -2.79 2.56
N LEU A 153 -11.68 -3.85 2.46
CA LEU A 153 -11.75 -5.06 3.29
C LEU A 153 -10.61 -5.17 4.31
N ALA A 154 -9.97 -4.05 4.64
CA ALA A 154 -8.96 -3.99 5.68
C ALA A 154 -9.45 -4.55 7.03
N GLY A 155 -8.55 -5.24 7.72
CA GLY A 155 -8.64 -5.39 9.17
C GLY A 155 -8.10 -4.16 9.89
N ASP A 156 -7.75 -4.32 11.16
CA ASP A 156 -7.12 -3.24 11.91
C ASP A 156 -5.73 -2.92 11.35
N PRO A 157 -5.39 -1.64 11.14
CA PRO A 157 -4.03 -1.24 10.81
C PRO A 157 -3.10 -1.51 12.01
N PRO A 158 -1.76 -1.47 11.83
CA PRO A 158 -0.82 -1.70 12.93
C PRO A 158 -1.16 -0.83 14.16
N GLU A 159 -1.11 -1.40 15.37
CA GLU A 159 -1.58 -0.73 16.61
C GLU A 159 -0.94 0.64 16.87
N GLN A 160 0.32 0.81 16.45
CA GLN A 160 1.09 2.04 16.61
C GLN A 160 0.77 3.10 15.53
N SER A 161 -0.11 2.79 14.58
CA SER A 161 -0.41 3.68 13.46
C SER A 161 -1.37 4.81 13.87
N THR A 162 -1.12 5.99 13.34
CA THR A 162 -2.03 7.15 13.42
C THR A 162 -2.75 7.38 12.10
N GLY A 163 -2.91 6.30 11.32
CA GLY A 163 -3.57 6.34 10.01
C GLY A 163 -5.08 6.62 10.08
N THR A 164 -5.75 6.21 11.15
CA THR A 164 -7.16 6.60 11.36
C THR A 164 -7.19 7.93 12.13
N PRO A 165 -7.81 9.00 11.59
CA PRO A 165 -7.90 10.27 12.29
C PRO A 165 -8.63 10.13 13.63
N LYS A 166 -8.11 10.79 14.68
CA LYS A 166 -8.70 10.72 16.03
C LYS A 166 -9.93 11.63 16.21
N GLU A 167 -9.94 12.76 15.50
CA GLU A 167 -11.01 13.76 15.61
C GLU A 167 -12.16 13.43 14.67
N TYR A 168 -13.40 13.56 15.17
CA TYR A 168 -14.62 13.31 14.41
C TYR A 168 -14.97 14.47 13.47
N GLN A 169 -14.07 14.72 12.52
CA GLN A 169 -14.09 15.83 11.59
C GLN A 169 -14.24 15.38 10.13
N GLY A 170 -14.45 14.08 9.89
CA GLY A 170 -14.57 13.55 8.54
C GLY A 170 -13.24 13.39 7.79
N GLY A 171 -12.10 13.36 8.50
CA GLY A 171 -10.78 13.18 7.89
C GLY A 171 -10.64 11.83 7.17
N GLY A 172 -9.91 11.80 6.05
CA GLY A 172 -9.60 10.56 5.35
C GLY A 172 -8.54 9.74 6.08
N GLY A 173 -8.54 8.41 5.89
CA GLY A 173 -7.49 7.53 6.42
C GLY A 173 -6.15 7.79 5.72
N GLY A 174 -5.03 7.58 6.40
CA GLY A 174 -3.67 7.64 5.84
C GLY A 174 -2.99 6.27 5.83
N HIS A 175 -2.05 6.02 4.91
CA HIS A 175 -1.23 4.80 4.85
C HIS A 175 0.10 5.03 4.13
N GLY A 176 0.13 4.85 2.80
CA GLY A 176 1.26 5.23 1.95
C GLY A 176 1.38 6.74 1.84
N GLY A 177 0.23 7.40 1.74
CA GLY A 177 0.06 8.84 1.82
C GLY A 177 -0.77 9.30 3.00
N ARG A 178 -0.72 10.61 3.31
CA ARG A 178 -1.62 11.19 4.32
C ARG A 178 -3.05 11.24 3.78
N GLY A 179 -4.03 11.05 4.67
CA GLY A 179 -5.42 11.31 4.34
C GLY A 179 -5.70 12.81 4.24
N ALA A 180 -6.67 13.21 3.43
CA ALA A 180 -7.07 14.61 3.35
C ALA A 180 -7.92 15.02 4.57
N SER A 181 -7.98 16.32 4.82
CA SER A 181 -8.93 16.93 5.74
C SER A 181 -9.60 18.13 5.04
N CYS A 182 -10.91 18.24 5.21
CA CYS A 182 -11.71 19.33 4.66
C CYS A 182 -12.13 20.35 5.73
N VAL A 183 -11.67 20.16 6.97
CA VAL A 183 -11.90 21.12 8.05
C VAL A 183 -10.90 22.25 7.92
N MET A 184 -11.41 23.44 7.59
CA MET A 184 -10.62 24.65 7.55
C MET A 184 -10.54 25.24 8.96
N ASP A 185 -9.36 25.20 9.57
CA ASP A 185 -9.07 25.96 10.78
C ASP A 185 -8.26 27.19 10.38
N ASN A 186 -8.86 28.38 10.49
CA ASN A 186 -8.21 29.65 10.15
C ASN A 186 -7.03 30.00 11.07
N LYS A 187 -6.76 29.19 12.11
CA LYS A 187 -5.61 29.35 13.02
C LYS A 187 -4.43 28.44 12.67
N LYS A 188 -4.62 27.45 11.79
CA LYS A 188 -3.58 26.50 11.38
C LYS A 188 -3.20 26.75 9.93
N LEU A 189 -1.94 26.48 9.59
CA LEU A 189 -1.53 26.48 8.19
C LEU A 189 -2.15 25.26 7.49
N PRO A 190 -2.47 25.33 6.19
CA PRO A 190 -3.02 24.19 5.45
C PRO A 190 -2.14 22.93 5.51
N GLU A 191 -0.82 23.09 5.65
CA GLU A 191 0.14 21.99 5.80
C GLU A 191 0.08 21.29 7.18
N ASP A 192 -0.52 21.96 8.18
CA ASP A 192 -0.70 21.45 9.54
C ASP A 192 -2.05 20.71 9.71
N VAL A 193 -2.81 20.56 8.62
CA VAL A 193 -4.16 19.98 8.64
C VAL A 193 -4.26 18.83 7.65
N TRP A 194 -4.19 17.62 8.18
CA TRP A 194 -4.39 16.39 7.43
C TRP A 194 -5.36 15.46 8.16
N GLY A 195 -5.79 14.41 7.47
CA GLY A 195 -6.55 13.31 8.06
C GLY A 195 -5.60 12.36 8.79
N GLY A 196 -5.43 11.17 8.24
CA GLY A 196 -4.56 10.14 8.80
C GLY A 196 -3.09 10.30 8.41
N ASP A 197 -2.19 9.86 9.30
CA ASP A 197 -0.74 9.82 9.02
C ASP A 197 -0.33 8.64 8.14
N THR A 198 0.85 8.77 7.54
CA THR A 198 1.55 7.65 6.91
C THR A 198 2.17 6.69 7.93
N TYR A 199 2.21 5.40 7.64
CA TYR A 199 2.87 4.40 8.48
C TYR A 199 3.52 3.27 7.67
N SER A 200 4.10 2.28 8.36
CA SER A 200 4.81 1.13 7.76
C SER A 200 6.07 1.48 6.94
N TRP A 201 6.80 2.51 7.36
CA TRP A 201 8.09 2.90 6.77
C TRP A 201 9.21 1.85 6.94
N LYS A 202 9.09 0.92 7.90
CA LYS A 202 10.05 -0.20 8.06
C LYS A 202 9.90 -1.32 7.02
N SER A 203 8.80 -1.34 6.27
CA SER A 203 8.45 -2.43 5.35
C SER A 203 8.12 -1.87 3.96
N LEU A 204 8.84 -0.84 3.52
CA LEU A 204 8.61 -0.21 2.21
C LEU A 204 8.92 -1.15 1.06
N GLU A 205 10.00 -1.92 1.19
CA GLU A 205 10.43 -2.91 0.19
C GLU A 205 9.40 -4.04 0.08
N GLN A 206 8.82 -4.46 1.21
CA GLN A 206 7.88 -5.58 1.30
C GLN A 206 6.60 -5.15 2.06
N PRO A 207 5.75 -4.31 1.46
CA PRO A 207 4.57 -3.77 2.13
C PRO A 207 3.53 -4.87 2.37
N PHE A 208 3.12 -5.03 3.62
CA PHE A 208 2.08 -5.99 4.00
C PHE A 208 1.25 -5.51 5.20
N SER A 209 0.86 -4.24 5.19
CA SER A 209 -0.06 -3.66 6.18
C SER A 209 -1.40 -3.30 5.56
N TYR A 210 -2.47 -3.46 6.35
CA TYR A 210 -3.79 -2.97 5.97
C TYR A 210 -3.77 -1.46 5.85
N GLY A 211 -4.62 -0.91 4.97
CA GLY A 211 -4.99 0.49 4.98
C GLY A 211 -5.83 0.83 6.20
N SER A 212 -5.83 2.10 6.57
CA SER A 212 -6.60 2.64 7.68
C SER A 212 -7.97 3.16 7.27
N LYS A 213 -8.87 3.24 8.25
CA LYS A 213 -10.23 3.75 8.08
C LYS A 213 -10.22 5.28 8.02
N GLY A 214 -11.11 5.86 7.23
CA GLY A 214 -11.48 7.27 7.38
C GLY A 214 -12.31 7.49 8.65
N GLN A 215 -12.41 8.74 9.10
CA GLN A 215 -13.14 9.09 10.32
C GLN A 215 -14.51 9.70 9.99
N SER A 216 -15.49 9.52 10.87
CA SER A 216 -16.80 10.17 10.79
C SER A 216 -16.74 11.66 11.11
N THR A 217 -17.77 12.42 10.74
CA THR A 217 -17.99 13.82 11.17
C THR A 217 -18.69 13.93 12.53
N ASN A 218 -19.09 12.81 13.14
CA ASN A 218 -19.69 12.74 14.48
C ASN A 218 -19.19 11.49 15.21
N LYS A 219 -19.32 11.48 16.55
CA LYS A 219 -18.84 10.39 17.41
C LYS A 219 -19.77 9.19 17.50
N GLU A 220 -21.06 9.41 17.28
CA GLU A 220 -22.12 8.44 17.54
C GLU A 220 -22.23 7.39 16.42
N ASP A 221 -21.84 7.76 15.20
CA ASP A 221 -21.98 6.92 14.02
C ASP A 221 -20.64 6.63 13.35
N ASN A 222 -20.58 5.51 12.62
CA ASN A 222 -19.40 5.12 11.85
C ASN A 222 -19.67 5.22 10.34
N TYR A 223 -19.38 6.38 9.76
CA TYR A 223 -19.54 6.68 8.34
C TYR A 223 -18.22 6.64 7.55
N GLY A 224 -17.09 6.43 8.21
CA GLY A 224 -15.78 6.37 7.58
C GLY A 224 -15.65 5.19 6.62
N GLY A 225 -14.96 5.41 5.50
CA GLY A 225 -14.63 4.37 4.54
C GLY A 225 -13.57 3.42 5.12
N ASN A 226 -13.74 2.12 4.93
CA ASN A 226 -12.78 1.11 5.39
C ASN A 226 -11.48 1.19 4.59
N GLY A 227 -10.34 0.82 5.19
CA GLY A 227 -9.07 0.77 4.47
C GLY A 227 -9.00 -0.35 3.43
N GLY A 228 -8.03 -0.26 2.53
CA GLY A 228 -7.70 -1.33 1.59
C GLY A 228 -7.01 -2.52 2.25
N GLY A 229 -7.27 -3.71 1.72
CA GLY A 229 -6.70 -4.97 2.19
C GLY A 229 -5.23 -5.19 1.82
N LYS A 230 -4.79 -6.45 1.82
CA LYS A 230 -3.40 -6.82 1.48
C LYS A 230 -3.35 -7.83 0.34
N ILE A 231 -2.45 -7.61 -0.61
CA ILE A 231 -2.11 -8.58 -1.65
C ILE A 231 -0.61 -8.86 -1.57
N TRP A 232 -0.24 -10.12 -1.42
CA TRP A 232 1.14 -10.60 -1.49
C TRP A 232 1.24 -11.69 -2.55
N LEU A 233 2.03 -11.45 -3.58
CA LEU A 233 2.29 -12.39 -4.66
C LEU A 233 3.78 -12.71 -4.68
N ASP A 234 4.15 -13.96 -4.42
CA ASP A 234 5.50 -14.49 -4.57
C ASP A 234 5.49 -15.59 -5.64
N VAL A 235 5.94 -15.24 -6.85
CA VAL A 235 5.90 -16.09 -8.02
C VAL A 235 7.31 -16.45 -8.45
N LYS A 236 7.69 -17.71 -8.28
CA LYS A 236 9.09 -18.16 -8.41
C LYS A 236 9.70 -17.86 -9.77
N ASP A 237 8.96 -18.06 -10.87
CA ASP A 237 9.51 -17.98 -12.22
C ASP A 237 8.83 -16.89 -13.08
N ILE A 238 7.62 -17.13 -13.60
CA ILE A 238 6.93 -16.16 -14.48
C ILE A 238 5.59 -15.74 -13.90
N PHE A 239 5.39 -14.43 -13.80
CA PHE A 239 4.09 -13.82 -13.55
C PHE A 239 3.56 -13.11 -14.79
N ASP A 240 2.49 -13.65 -15.37
CA ASP A 240 1.69 -13.00 -16.42
C ASP A 240 0.58 -12.16 -15.77
N ALA A 241 0.82 -10.85 -15.74
CA ALA A 241 0.07 -9.85 -15.00
C ALA A 241 -0.96 -9.12 -15.87
N CYS A 242 -1.70 -9.82 -16.73
CA CYS A 242 -2.77 -9.21 -17.55
C CYS A 242 -4.05 -8.90 -16.75
N GLY A 243 -4.19 -9.44 -15.54
CA GLY A 243 -5.35 -9.25 -14.66
C GLY A 243 -5.36 -7.90 -13.93
N THR A 244 -6.25 -7.77 -12.94
CA THR A 244 -6.36 -6.57 -12.11
C THR A 244 -6.19 -6.89 -10.63
N LEU A 245 -5.33 -6.15 -9.94
CA LEU A 245 -5.08 -6.24 -8.50
C LEU A 245 -5.54 -4.94 -7.83
N LEU A 246 -6.51 -5.03 -6.91
CA LEU A 246 -7.12 -3.87 -6.24
C LEU A 246 -6.98 -3.98 -4.73
N ALA A 247 -6.25 -3.04 -4.12
CA ALA A 247 -6.20 -2.81 -2.69
C ALA A 247 -6.63 -1.37 -2.36
N ASP A 248 -7.67 -0.89 -3.03
CA ASP A 248 -8.14 0.48 -2.88
C ASP A 248 -8.84 0.68 -1.51
N GLY A 249 -8.87 1.93 -1.03
CA GLY A 249 -9.67 2.32 0.11
C GLY A 249 -11.15 2.33 -0.21
N GLY A 250 -11.98 2.02 0.77
CA GLY A 250 -13.43 2.10 0.67
C GLY A 250 -13.92 3.55 0.65
N ASP A 251 -14.92 3.81 -0.17
CA ASP A 251 -15.59 5.11 -0.24
C ASP A 251 -16.48 5.36 0.99
N ALA A 252 -16.66 6.64 1.30
CA ALA A 252 -17.56 7.17 2.31
C ALA A 252 -18.47 8.25 1.71
N GLY A 253 -19.52 8.61 2.46
CA GLY A 253 -20.41 9.72 2.08
C GLY A 253 -19.93 11.07 2.61
N ILE A 254 -20.80 12.07 2.54
CA ILE A 254 -20.54 13.43 3.07
C ILE A 254 -20.33 13.50 4.59
N LYS A 255 -20.56 12.40 5.32
CA LYS A 255 -20.46 12.30 6.79
C LYS A 255 -19.23 11.54 7.27
N GLY A 256 -18.34 11.13 6.38
CA GLY A 256 -17.13 10.42 6.76
C GLY A 256 -16.03 10.54 5.70
N GLY A 257 -14.78 10.47 6.12
CA GLY A 257 -13.65 10.43 5.20
C GLY A 257 -13.51 9.07 4.52
N GLY A 258 -12.91 9.06 3.32
CA GLY A 258 -12.57 7.83 2.61
C GLY A 258 -11.48 7.04 3.32
N GLY A 259 -11.50 5.73 3.17
CA GLY A 259 -10.43 4.85 3.67
C GLY A 259 -9.16 5.01 2.85
N SER A 260 -8.00 4.74 3.45
CA SER A 260 -6.75 4.72 2.68
C SER A 260 -6.59 3.43 1.87
N GLY A 261 -5.75 3.48 0.83
CA GLY A 261 -5.31 2.28 0.12
C GLY A 261 -4.54 1.33 1.04
N GLY A 262 -4.46 0.07 0.63
CA GLY A 262 -3.77 -1.00 1.35
C GLY A 262 -2.37 -1.30 0.80
N SER A 263 -1.93 -2.55 0.95
CA SER A 263 -0.59 -2.98 0.49
C SER A 263 -0.68 -3.99 -0.65
N ILE A 264 0.14 -3.78 -1.70
CA ILE A 264 0.37 -4.76 -2.75
C ILE A 264 1.88 -5.01 -2.85
N TYR A 265 2.29 -6.26 -2.70
CA TYR A 265 3.66 -6.69 -2.92
C TYR A 265 3.69 -7.80 -3.97
N ILE A 266 4.57 -7.66 -4.95
CA ILE A 266 4.75 -8.60 -6.05
C ILE A 266 6.23 -8.93 -6.16
N LYS A 267 6.58 -10.21 -6.11
CA LYS A 267 7.92 -10.72 -6.34
C LYS A 267 7.89 -11.75 -7.45
N SER A 268 8.76 -11.60 -8.46
CA SER A 268 8.97 -12.63 -9.47
C SER A 268 10.30 -12.53 -10.19
N LYS A 269 10.79 -13.61 -10.83
CA LYS A 269 11.95 -13.49 -11.72
C LYS A 269 11.60 -12.74 -12.99
N LYS A 270 10.44 -13.03 -13.58
CA LYS A 270 9.97 -12.39 -14.81
C LYS A 270 8.51 -11.99 -14.69
N MET A 271 8.22 -10.72 -14.95
CA MET A 271 6.85 -10.21 -15.06
C MET A 271 6.57 -9.76 -16.50
N ILE A 272 5.44 -10.21 -17.05
CA ILE A 272 4.94 -9.85 -18.39
C ILE A 272 3.49 -9.38 -18.31
N GLY A 273 3.03 -8.64 -19.33
CA GLY A 273 1.63 -8.20 -19.42
C GLY A 273 1.37 -6.80 -18.83
N GLY A 274 0.26 -6.21 -19.29
CA GLY A 274 -0.11 -4.81 -19.05
C GLY A 274 -1.39 -4.64 -18.23
N GLY A 275 -1.61 -5.48 -17.22
CA GLY A 275 -2.76 -5.36 -16.32
C GLY A 275 -2.69 -4.15 -15.40
N LYS A 276 -3.67 -4.04 -14.50
CA LYS A 276 -3.85 -2.89 -13.60
C LYS A 276 -3.55 -3.25 -12.15
N ILE A 277 -2.75 -2.43 -11.49
CA ILE A 277 -2.44 -2.57 -10.06
C ILE A 277 -2.80 -1.25 -9.35
N SER A 278 -3.69 -1.31 -8.36
CA SER A 278 -4.22 -0.11 -7.69
C SER A 278 -4.26 -0.26 -6.18
N ALA A 279 -3.74 0.75 -5.48
CA ALA A 279 -3.89 0.93 -4.04
C ALA A 279 -4.23 2.40 -3.74
N SER A 280 -5.26 2.93 -4.40
CA SER A 280 -5.70 4.31 -4.27
C SER A 280 -6.56 4.51 -3.02
N GLY A 281 -6.55 5.70 -2.45
CA GLY A 281 -7.48 6.05 -1.38
C GLY A 281 -8.93 6.17 -1.87
N GLY A 282 -9.88 5.88 -0.98
CA GLY A 282 -11.31 6.04 -1.23
C GLY A 282 -11.75 7.50 -1.17
N ASN A 283 -12.92 7.78 -1.73
CA ASN A 283 -13.58 9.07 -1.68
C ASN A 283 -14.38 9.23 -0.38
N GLY A 284 -14.69 10.46 0.00
CA GLY A 284 -15.49 10.75 1.18
C GLY A 284 -15.66 12.25 1.37
N PHE A 285 -16.13 12.66 2.55
CA PHE A 285 -16.07 14.06 2.98
C PHE A 285 -14.67 14.64 2.76
N ALA A 286 -13.65 13.89 3.17
CA ALA A 286 -12.28 14.05 2.73
C ALA A 286 -11.76 12.75 2.09
N GLY A 287 -10.87 12.85 1.10
CA GLY A 287 -10.28 11.68 0.44
C GLY A 287 -9.30 10.92 1.32
N GLY A 288 -9.27 9.60 1.19
CA GLY A 288 -8.24 8.75 1.80
C GLY A 288 -6.89 8.91 1.10
N GLY A 289 -5.82 8.66 1.84
CA GLY A 289 -4.46 8.59 1.32
C GLY A 289 -4.24 7.33 0.50
N GLY A 290 -3.26 7.37 -0.41
CA GLY A 290 -2.84 6.19 -1.17
C GLY A 290 -2.24 5.11 -0.26
N GLY A 291 -2.22 3.89 -0.78
CA GLY A 291 -1.56 2.73 -0.19
C GLY A 291 -0.12 2.57 -0.63
N ARG A 292 0.43 1.36 -0.49
CA ARG A 292 1.80 1.02 -0.91
C ARG A 292 1.79 -0.10 -1.93
N VAL A 293 2.57 0.08 -2.99
CA VAL A 293 2.81 -0.94 -4.03
C VAL A 293 4.31 -1.12 -4.18
N SER A 294 4.78 -2.36 -4.12
CA SER A 294 6.17 -2.73 -4.40
C SER A 294 6.21 -3.91 -5.35
N VAL A 295 7.10 -3.84 -6.34
CA VAL A 295 7.29 -4.85 -7.38
C VAL A 295 8.78 -5.18 -7.46
N GLU A 296 9.17 -6.34 -6.93
CA GLU A 296 10.52 -6.87 -6.97
C GLU A 296 10.63 -7.87 -8.13
N VAL A 297 11.14 -7.41 -9.28
CA VAL A 297 11.31 -8.26 -10.48
C VAL A 297 12.73 -8.21 -11.03
N PHE A 298 13.28 -9.38 -11.38
CA PHE A 298 14.63 -9.45 -11.97
C PHE A 298 14.65 -9.03 -13.45
N SER A 299 13.58 -9.33 -14.19
CA SER A 299 13.43 -8.96 -15.59
C SER A 299 11.99 -8.55 -15.87
N ARG A 300 11.81 -7.34 -16.40
CA ARG A 300 10.52 -6.81 -16.82
C ARG A 300 10.47 -6.71 -18.34
N HIS A 301 9.41 -7.24 -18.93
CA HIS A 301 9.04 -6.98 -20.31
C HIS A 301 7.58 -6.49 -20.27
N ASP A 302 7.32 -5.30 -20.81
CA ASP A 302 6.00 -4.63 -20.91
C ASP A 302 5.65 -3.58 -19.84
N ASP A 303 4.76 -2.66 -20.25
CA ASP A 303 4.25 -1.52 -19.49
C ASP A 303 2.97 -1.90 -18.73
N SER A 304 3.09 -2.03 -17.40
CA SER A 304 1.94 -2.25 -16.49
C SER A 304 1.55 -0.92 -15.85
N GLU A 305 0.24 -0.67 -15.70
CA GLU A 305 -0.26 0.58 -15.12
C GLU A 305 -0.39 0.47 -13.59
N PHE A 306 0.33 1.33 -12.89
CA PHE A 306 0.30 1.45 -11.43
C PHE A 306 -0.46 2.71 -11.01
N PHE A 307 -1.47 2.55 -10.15
CA PHE A 307 -2.25 3.66 -9.60
C PHE A 307 -2.07 3.73 -8.07
N VAL A 308 -1.37 4.77 -7.61
CA VAL A 308 -1.27 5.13 -6.19
C VAL A 308 -1.57 6.62 -6.09
N HIS A 309 -2.75 6.97 -5.58
CA HIS A 309 -3.22 8.36 -5.53
C HIS A 309 -3.46 8.84 -4.10
N GLU A 310 -2.99 10.06 -3.82
CA GLU A 310 -3.38 10.90 -2.69
C GLU A 310 -4.28 12.02 -3.25
N ARG A 311 -5.60 11.96 -3.07
CA ARG A 311 -6.48 13.01 -3.63
C ARG A 311 -6.63 14.19 -2.68
N CYS A 312 -5.66 15.11 -2.75
CA CYS A 312 -5.83 16.58 -2.71
C CYS A 312 -4.47 17.25 -3.05
N ARG A 313 -4.22 17.53 -4.34
CA ARG A 313 -2.99 18.16 -4.91
C ARG A 313 -1.65 17.74 -4.26
N SER A 314 -1.04 16.66 -4.74
CA SER A 314 0.41 16.40 -4.60
C SER A 314 0.90 15.43 -5.69
N HIS A 315 2.13 15.66 -6.17
CA HIS A 315 2.81 14.89 -7.21
C HIS A 315 3.26 13.51 -6.69
N ALA A 316 3.04 12.44 -7.47
CA ALA A 316 3.60 11.12 -7.19
C ALA A 316 5.07 11.05 -7.63
N TYR A 317 5.94 10.50 -6.78
CA TYR A 317 7.32 10.12 -7.12
C TYR A 317 7.39 8.60 -7.26
N LEU A 318 7.69 8.12 -8.46
CA LEU A 318 8.13 6.74 -8.70
C LEU A 318 9.66 6.76 -8.55
N GLN A 319 10.20 5.99 -7.60
CA GLN A 319 11.63 5.76 -7.52
C GLN A 319 11.95 4.48 -8.29
N GLU A 320 12.45 4.65 -9.51
CA GLU A 320 13.02 3.56 -10.31
C GLU A 320 14.48 3.41 -9.92
N ASP A 321 14.79 2.43 -9.06
CA ASP A 321 16.17 1.98 -8.90
C ASP A 321 16.46 0.96 -10.01
N GLN A 322 17.02 1.44 -11.12
CA GLN A 322 17.63 0.61 -12.16
C GLN A 322 19.01 0.16 -11.66
N LEU A 323 19.21 -1.14 -11.46
CA LEU A 323 20.53 -1.77 -11.32
C LEU A 323 20.94 -2.45 -12.63
#